data_AF-A0A530QFW6-F1
#
_entry.id   AF-A0A530QFW6-F1
#
_cell.length_a   1.000
_cell.length_b   1.000
_cell.length_c   1.000
_cell.angle_alpha   90.00
_cell.angle_beta   90.00
_cell.angle_gamma   90.00
#
_symmetry.space_group_name_H-M   'P 1'
#
loop_
_entity.id
_entity.type
_entity.pdbx_description
1 polymer ?
#
loop_
_entity_poly.entity_id
_entity_poly.type
_entity_poly.pdbx_seq_one_letter_code
_entity_poly.pdbx_strand_id
1 'polypeptide(L)'
;LMVLTLGDTYNPAAVQPMCSCTTLGHDEVRRLIKAKGLKTIPAVMQELEWKTSCGCAKCRPALNYYLVCDWPDEYADDYQSRFINERVHANIQKDGTYSVVPRMWG
;
A
#
# COMPACT_ATOMS: atom_id res chain seq x y z
N LEU A 1 32.58 5.89 17.69
CA LEU A 1 31.40 6.77 17.55
C LEU A 1 31.16 6.98 16.05
N MET A 2 30.29 6.16 15.45
CA MET A 2 29.92 6.30 14.03
C MET A 2 28.92 7.45 13.91
N VAL A 3 29.38 8.56 13.36
CA VAL A 3 28.56 9.70 12.97
C VAL A 3 27.80 9.31 11.71
N LEU A 4 26.49 9.13 11.82
CA LEU A 4 25.60 8.98 10.66
C LEU A 4 25.59 10.30 9.87
N THR A 5 26.30 10.33 8.75
CA THR A 5 26.24 11.42 7.78
C THR A 5 24.97 11.27 6.94
N LEU A 6 23.83 11.70 7.47
CA LEU A 6 22.69 12.08 6.63
C LEU A 6 23.11 13.39 5.93
N GLY A 7 23.47 13.30 4.65
CA GLY A 7 23.94 14.45 3.88
C GLY A 7 22.92 15.59 3.83
N ASP A 8 23.41 16.81 3.62
CA ASP A 8 22.69 18.11 3.62
C ASP A 8 21.49 18.22 2.64
N THR A 9 21.12 17.14 1.97
CA THR A 9 19.95 17.02 1.09
C THR A 9 18.73 16.39 1.75
N TYR A 10 18.84 15.94 3.01
CA TYR A 10 17.69 15.43 3.76
C TYR A 10 16.79 16.58 4.21
N ASN A 11 15.77 16.89 3.41
CA ASN A 11 14.72 17.83 3.75
C ASN A 11 13.48 17.09 4.32
N PRO A 12 13.34 16.96 5.66
CA PRO A 12 12.15 16.34 6.26
C PRO A 12 10.88 17.17 6.05
N ALA A 13 10.97 18.42 5.58
CA ALA A 13 9.83 19.34 5.45
C ALA A 13 9.02 19.16 4.15
N ALA A 14 9.48 18.32 3.21
CA ALA A 14 8.76 18.00 1.98
C ALA A 14 8.32 16.53 1.98
N VAL A 15 7.60 16.09 3.01
CA VAL A 15 7.02 14.74 3.04
C VAL A 15 6.03 14.63 1.89
N GLN A 16 6.43 13.92 0.84
CA GLN A 16 5.55 13.65 -0.29
C GLN A 16 4.51 12.63 0.15
N PRO A 17 3.21 12.96 0.04
CA PRO A 17 2.16 12.02 0.39
C PRO A 17 2.21 10.82 -0.56
N MET A 18 2.05 9.62 -0.02
CA MET A 18 2.15 8.38 -0.82
C MET A 18 1.09 8.30 -1.93
N CYS A 19 -0.08 8.92 -1.71
CA CYS A 19 -1.17 9.02 -2.68
C CYS A 19 -2.15 10.13 -2.28
N SER A 20 -3.13 10.43 -3.12
CA SER A 20 -4.16 11.44 -2.83
C SER A 20 -5.11 11.09 -1.66
N CYS A 21 -5.16 9.82 -1.25
CA CYS A 21 -6.04 9.35 -0.18
C CYS A 21 -5.54 9.69 1.24
N THR A 22 -4.28 10.12 1.39
CA THR A 22 -3.67 10.50 2.68
C THR A 22 -2.74 11.69 2.48
N THR A 23 -2.43 12.40 3.56
CA THR A 23 -1.36 13.41 3.60
C THR A 23 -0.03 12.82 4.08
N LEU A 24 -0.03 11.58 4.56
CA LEU A 24 1.13 10.93 5.15
C LEU A 24 2.08 10.37 4.08
N GLY A 25 3.37 10.46 4.37
CA GLY A 25 4.42 9.81 3.58
C GLY A 25 4.56 8.32 3.90
N HIS A 26 5.29 7.59 3.06
CA HIS A 26 5.51 6.15 3.23
C HIS A 26 6.16 5.80 4.58
N ASP A 27 7.20 6.53 4.98
CA ASP A 27 7.93 6.27 6.23
C ASP A 27 7.06 6.52 7.47
N GLU A 28 6.22 7.54 7.41
CA GLU A 28 5.32 7.92 8.50
C GLU A 28 4.22 6.86 8.69
N VAL A 29 3.59 6.42 7.60
CA VAL A 29 2.61 5.33 7.63
C VAL A 29 3.23 4.08 8.25
N ARG A 30 4.44 3.69 7.82
CA ARG A 30 5.12 2.50 8.36
C ARG A 30 5.43 2.63 9.85
N ARG A 31 5.89 3.81 10.28
CA ARG A 31 6.14 4.10 11.70
C ARG A 31 4.85 3.98 12.52
N LEU A 32 3.75 4.54 12.03
CA LEU A 32 2.47 4.54 12.73
C LEU A 32 1.83 3.15 12.79
N ILE A 33 1.97 2.33 11.73
CA ILE A 33 1.54 0.92 11.73
C ILE A 33 2.15 0.17 12.91
N LYS A 34 3.47 0.32 13.12
CA LYS A 34 4.16 -0.30 14.26
C LYS A 34 3.78 0.33 15.59
N ALA A 35 3.79 1.66 15.68
CA ALA A 35 3.54 2.38 16.92
C ALA A 35 2.14 2.12 17.49
N LYS A 36 1.13 1.96 16.62
CA LYS A 36 -0.26 1.69 17.01
C LYS A 36 -0.64 0.19 16.95
N GLY A 37 0.28 -0.69 16.56
CA GLY A 37 0.01 -2.14 16.49
C GLY A 37 -1.07 -2.51 15.47
N LEU A 38 -1.14 -1.80 14.34
CA LEU A 38 -2.20 -1.97 13.34
C LEU A 38 -1.90 -3.20 12.47
N LYS A 39 -2.86 -4.13 12.41
CA LYS A 39 -2.67 -5.45 11.77
C LYS A 39 -3.58 -5.71 10.57
N THR A 40 -4.45 -4.77 10.20
CA THR A 40 -5.33 -4.94 9.03
C THR A 40 -5.40 -3.64 8.23
N ILE A 41 -5.59 -3.74 6.91
CA ILE A 41 -5.74 -2.56 6.04
C ILE A 41 -6.89 -1.66 6.49
N PRO A 42 -8.10 -2.18 6.82
CA PRO A 42 -9.19 -1.34 7.30
C PRO A 42 -8.83 -0.61 8.60
N ALA A 43 -8.13 -1.26 9.54
CA ALA A 43 -7.68 -0.61 10.76
C ALA A 43 -6.68 0.51 10.47
N VAL A 44 -5.72 0.29 9.55
CA VAL A 44 -4.79 1.33 9.12
C VAL A 44 -5.52 2.51 8.49
N MET A 45 -6.47 2.25 7.60
CA MET A 45 -7.21 3.31 6.93
C MET A 45 -8.13 4.09 7.90
N GLN A 46 -8.76 3.41 8.85
CA GLN A 46 -9.61 4.07 9.84
C GLN A 46 -8.79 4.91 10.81
N GLU A 47 -7.72 4.34 11.37
CA GLU A 47 -6.91 4.98 12.40
C GLU A 47 -6.03 6.12 11.87
N LEU A 48 -5.59 6.02 10.62
CA LEU A 48 -4.80 7.07 9.94
C LEU A 48 -5.67 8.00 9.09
N GLU A 49 -6.98 8.02 9.33
CA GLU A 49 -7.95 8.94 8.73
C GLU A 49 -7.86 9.00 7.20
N TRP A 50 -7.81 7.83 6.57
CA TRP A 50 -7.81 7.73 5.11
C TRP A 50 -9.08 8.38 4.55
N LYS A 51 -8.92 9.19 3.50
CA LYS A 51 -10.05 9.88 2.86
C LYS A 51 -11.06 8.93 2.21
N THR A 52 -10.68 7.67 2.00
CA THR A 52 -11.52 6.67 1.32
C THR A 52 -11.33 5.31 1.97
N SER A 53 -12.44 4.64 2.29
CA SER A 53 -12.45 3.32 2.94
C SER A 53 -11.90 2.19 2.08
N CYS A 54 -11.97 2.32 0.75
CA CYS A 54 -11.48 1.30 -0.19
C CYS A 54 -10.03 1.52 -0.65
N GLY A 55 -9.42 2.67 -0.31
CA GLY A 55 -8.14 3.09 -0.87
C GLY A 55 -8.13 3.24 -2.40
N CYS A 56 -6.94 3.36 -2.98
CA CYS A 56 -6.71 3.45 -4.42
C CYS A 56 -5.67 2.41 -4.87
N ALA A 57 -5.47 2.29 -6.19
CA ALA A 57 -4.51 1.37 -6.79
C ALA A 57 -3.04 1.61 -6.40
N LYS A 58 -2.72 2.75 -5.77
CA LYS A 58 -1.38 3.04 -5.24
C LYS A 58 -1.22 2.63 -3.78
N CYS A 59 -2.19 2.95 -2.94
CA CYS A 59 -2.05 2.72 -1.49
C CYS A 59 -2.43 1.31 -1.05
N ARG A 60 -3.38 0.62 -1.70
CA ARG A 60 -3.72 -0.75 -1.30
C ARG A 60 -2.52 -1.71 -1.41
N PRO A 61 -1.80 -1.79 -2.54
CA PRO A 61 -0.62 -2.66 -2.62
C PRO A 61 0.47 -2.28 -1.61
N ALA A 62 0.67 -0.97 -1.40
CA ALA A 62 1.68 -0.48 -0.46
C ALA A 62 1.36 -0.84 1.00
N LEU A 63 0.11 -0.62 1.43
CA LEU A 63 -0.34 -0.99 2.79
C LEU A 63 -0.27 -2.50 3.01
N ASN A 64 -0.70 -3.28 2.02
CA ASN A 64 -0.59 -4.72 2.05
C ASN A 64 0.87 -5.17 2.22
N TYR A 65 1.80 -4.61 1.44
CA TYR A 65 3.23 -4.88 1.58
C TYR A 65 3.76 -4.52 2.97
N TYR A 66 3.41 -3.36 3.52
CA TYR A 66 3.87 -2.97 4.86
C TYR A 66 3.38 -3.91 5.95
N LEU A 67 2.12 -4.33 5.88
CA LEU A 67 1.56 -5.25 6.85
C LEU A 67 2.19 -6.65 6.74
N VAL A 68 2.47 -7.16 5.53
CA VAL A 68 3.20 -8.42 5.33
C VAL A 68 4.61 -8.33 5.92
N CYS A 69 5.31 -7.21 5.69
CA CYS A 69 6.68 -7.04 6.19
C CYS A 69 6.74 -6.89 7.71
N ASP A 70 5.78 -6.20 8.31
CA ASP A 70 5.83 -5.86 9.73
C ASP A 70 5.10 -6.91 10.61
N TRP A 71 4.19 -7.70 10.04
CA TRP A 71 3.42 -8.75 10.71
C TRP A 71 3.36 -10.07 9.91
N PRO A 72 4.49 -10.71 9.55
CA PRO A 72 4.50 -11.86 8.64
C PRO A 72 3.73 -13.08 9.17
N ASP A 73 3.66 -13.27 10.49
CA ASP A 73 2.96 -14.42 11.11
C ASP A 73 1.47 -14.17 11.37
N GLU A 74 1.04 -12.90 11.34
CA GLU A 74 -0.32 -12.51 11.75
C GLU A 74 -1.15 -11.92 10.60
N TYR A 75 -0.51 -11.28 9.64
CA TYR A 75 -1.20 -10.64 8.53
C TYR A 75 -1.31 -11.59 7.33
N ALA A 76 -2.55 -11.86 6.93
CA ALA A 76 -2.84 -12.55 5.67
C ALA A 76 -2.86 -11.55 4.50
N ASP A 77 -2.07 -11.84 3.46
CA ASP A 77 -2.02 -11.08 2.20
C ASP A 77 -3.44 -10.82 1.65
N ASP A 78 -3.81 -9.55 1.48
CA ASP A 78 -5.13 -9.18 0.96
C ASP A 78 -5.14 -9.29 -0.57
N TYR A 79 -5.80 -10.33 -1.08
CA TYR A 79 -5.99 -10.55 -2.51
C TYR A 79 -6.59 -9.34 -3.26
N GLN A 80 -7.43 -8.54 -2.60
CA GLN A 80 -8.04 -7.34 -3.20
C GLN A 80 -7.03 -6.23 -3.46
N SER A 81 -5.88 -6.26 -2.78
CA SER A 81 -4.80 -5.29 -2.94
C SER A 81 -3.95 -5.54 -4.19
N ARG A 82 -4.10 -6.70 -4.84
CA ARG A 82 -3.46 -6.99 -6.13
C ARG A 82 -4.16 -6.25 -7.27
N PHE A 83 -3.42 -6.00 -8.36
CA PHE A 83 -4.00 -5.40 -9.56
C PHE A 83 -5.04 -6.33 -10.20
N ILE A 84 -5.96 -5.76 -10.99
CA ILE A 84 -7.09 -6.51 -11.55
C ILE A 84 -6.63 -7.68 -12.42
N ASN A 85 -5.59 -7.48 -13.22
CA ASN A 85 -4.99 -8.52 -14.06
C ASN A 85 -4.46 -9.72 -13.26
N GLU A 86 -3.94 -9.50 -12.07
CA GLU A 86 -3.46 -10.56 -11.17
C GLU A 86 -4.60 -11.27 -10.47
N ARG A 87 -5.73 -10.57 -10.23
CA ARG A 87 -6.87 -11.10 -9.50
C ARG A 87 -7.79 -11.97 -10.34
N VAL A 88 -8.01 -11.56 -11.58
CA VAL A 88 -9.04 -12.14 -12.45
C VAL A 88 -8.51 -12.53 -13.83
N HIS A 89 -7.19 -12.46 -14.03
CA HIS A 89 -6.54 -12.81 -15.30
C HIS A 89 -7.14 -12.09 -16.50
N ALA A 90 -7.45 -10.80 -16.31
CA ALA A 90 -8.15 -9.98 -17.28
C ALA A 90 -7.70 -8.51 -17.23
N ASN A 91 -7.82 -7.82 -18.36
CA ASN A 91 -7.46 -6.40 -18.48
C ASN A 91 -8.71 -5.56 -18.76
N ILE A 92 -8.86 -4.47 -18.00
CA ILE A 92 -9.80 -3.39 -18.29
C ILE A 92 -9.10 -2.41 -19.23
N GLN A 93 -9.65 -2.20 -20.41
CA GLN A 93 -9.12 -1.29 -21.41
C GLN A 93 -9.59 0.16 -21.18
N LYS A 94 -8.92 1.12 -21.83
CA LYS A 94 -9.26 2.56 -21.72
C LYS A 94 -10.66 2.91 -22.26
N ASP A 95 -11.17 2.09 -23.19
CA ASP A 95 -12.52 2.22 -23.77
C ASP A 95 -13.61 1.55 -22.91
N GLY A 96 -13.26 1.00 -21.73
CA GLY A 96 -14.17 0.32 -20.84
C GLY A 96 -14.44 -1.14 -21.18
N THR A 97 -13.83 -1.67 -22.25
CA THR A 97 -13.96 -3.10 -22.59
C THR A 97 -13.15 -3.97 -21.65
N TYR A 98 -13.63 -5.19 -21.41
CA TYR A 98 -13.00 -6.17 -20.53
C TYR A 98 -12.51 -7.37 -21.34
N SER A 99 -11.23 -7.70 -21.21
CA SER A 99 -10.59 -8.79 -21.94
C SER A 99 -10.05 -9.83 -20.96
N VAL A 100 -10.45 -11.09 -21.12
CA VAL A 100 -10.00 -12.21 -20.27
C VAL A 100 -8.94 -13.01 -21.02
N VAL A 101 -7.85 -13.38 -20.35
CA VAL A 101 -6.82 -14.27 -20.91
C VAL A 101 -7.11 -15.70 -20.47
N PRO A 102 -7.52 -16.61 -21.37
CA PRO A 102 -7.82 -17.99 -21.01
C PRO A 102 -6.56 -18.74 -20.56
N ARG A 103 -6.67 -19.49 -19.45
CA ARG A 103 -5.63 -20.45 -19.05
C ARG A 103 -5.90 -21.79 -19.74
N MET A 104 -5.16 -22.09 -20.79
CA MET A 104 -5.15 -23.42 -21.41
C MET A 104 -4.32 -24.35 -20.53
N TRP A 105 -4.96 -25.36 -19.92
CA TRP A 105 -4.26 -26.48 -19.30
C TRP A 105 -3.97 -27.49 -20.41
N GLY A 106 -2.70 -27.67 -20.74
CA GLY A 106 -2.24 -28.68 -21.69
C GLY A 106 -2.31 -30.08 -21.10
#